data_AF-A0A4D4LVZ3-F1
#
_entry.id   AF-A0A4D4LVZ3-F1
#
_cell.length_a   1.000
_cell.length_b   1.000
_cell.length_c   1.000
_cell.angle_alpha   90.00
_cell.angle_beta   90.00
_cell.angle_gamma   90.00
#
_symmetry.space_group_name_H-M   'P 1'
#
loop_
_entity.id
_entity.type
_entity.pdbx_description
1 polymer ?
#
loop_
_entity_poly.entity_id
_entity_poly.type
_entity_poly.pdbx_seq_one_letter_code
_entity_poly.pdbx_strand_id
1 'polypeptide(L)'
;MPESSIHYTAARVAAVRARLRHRTNEAPEASFLDDLGAAAGQVEALNGYGLDAVRREQLSTEVLGCALDWVLSGSQGSAPPPDGGRALLGNELDERGLRFGLERSYRTLARLAQGGEERIDLVERANRYRPRTWV
;
A
#
# COMPACT_ATOMS: atom_id res chain seq x y z
N MET A 1 -29.57 6.58 3.71
CA MET A 1 -28.74 5.81 2.74
C MET A 1 -27.45 5.45 3.47
N PRO A 2 -27.06 4.17 3.58
CA PRO A 2 -26.70 3.61 4.88
C PRO A 2 -25.23 3.84 5.31
N GLU A 3 -25.05 4.32 6.55
CA GLU A 3 -23.78 4.48 7.28
C GLU A 3 -23.07 3.15 7.65
N SER A 4 -23.72 2.01 7.37
CA SER A 4 -23.21 0.67 7.68
C SER A 4 -22.00 0.27 6.82
N SER A 5 -21.91 0.80 5.58
CA SER A 5 -20.79 0.52 4.66
C SER A 5 -19.48 1.18 5.09
N ILE A 6 -19.55 2.28 5.85
CA ILE A 6 -18.37 3.02 6.34
C ILE A 6 -17.70 2.24 7.48
N HIS A 7 -18.50 1.70 8.41
CA HIS A 7 -18.01 0.93 9.55
C HIS A 7 -17.44 -0.43 9.14
N TYR A 8 -18.06 -1.12 8.18
CA TYR A 8 -17.54 -2.38 7.65
C TYR A 8 -16.19 -2.21 6.94
N THR A 9 -16.05 -1.13 6.17
CA THR A 9 -14.80 -0.81 5.46
C THR A 9 -13.72 -0.33 6.43
N ALA A 10 -14.06 0.52 7.41
CA ALA A 10 -13.14 0.99 8.44
C ALA A 10 -12.64 -0.14 9.33
N ALA A 11 -13.49 -1.13 9.68
CA ALA A 11 -13.09 -2.30 10.44
C ALA A 11 -12.12 -3.19 9.65
N ARG A 12 -12.34 -3.39 8.33
CA ARG A 12 -11.38 -4.10 7.46
C ARG A 12 -10.06 -3.35 7.30
N VAL A 13 -10.08 -2.02 7.17
CA VAL A 13 -8.88 -1.17 7.14
C VAL A 13 -8.11 -1.30 8.46
N ALA A 14 -8.81 -1.19 9.59
CA ALA A 14 -8.21 -1.34 10.91
C ALA A 14 -7.64 -2.75 11.13
N ALA A 15 -8.29 -3.80 10.61
CA ALA A 15 -7.77 -5.16 10.65
C ALA A 15 -6.51 -5.34 9.81
N VAL A 16 -6.45 -4.75 8.61
CA VAL A 16 -5.23 -4.73 7.78
C VAL A 16 -4.10 -4.00 8.52
N ARG A 17 -4.37 -2.79 9.04
CA ARG A 17 -3.39 -2.01 9.81
C ARG A 17 -2.93 -2.72 11.09
N ALA A 18 -3.83 -3.38 11.80
CA ALA A 18 -3.51 -4.13 13.01
C ALA A 18 -2.62 -5.34 12.71
N ARG A 19 -2.91 -6.06 11.62
CA ARG A 19 -2.04 -7.15 11.12
C ARG A 19 -0.65 -6.64 10.76
N LEU A 20 -0.56 -5.50 10.07
CA LEU A 20 0.72 -4.88 9.70
C LEU A 20 1.49 -4.38 10.93
N ARG A 21 0.82 -3.84 11.97
CA ARG A 21 1.45 -3.35 13.22
C ARG A 21 1.90 -4.45 14.18
N HIS A 22 1.16 -5.56 14.29
CA HIS A 22 1.50 -6.63 15.23
C HIS A 22 2.76 -7.40 14.80
N ARG A 23 3.16 -7.25 13.54
CA ARG A 23 4.26 -7.97 12.87
C ARG A 23 5.66 -7.40 13.06
N THR A 24 5.81 -6.15 13.47
CA THR A 24 7.15 -5.55 13.69
C THR A 24 7.90 -6.21 14.86
N ASN A 25 7.22 -7.07 15.64
CA ASN A 25 7.74 -7.57 16.90
C ASN A 25 8.00 -9.09 16.97
N GLU A 26 7.30 -9.99 16.24
CA GLU A 26 7.31 -11.44 16.62
C GLU A 26 7.17 -12.53 15.52
N ALA A 27 7.00 -12.25 14.22
CA ALA A 27 6.72 -13.30 13.21
C ALA A 27 7.84 -13.55 12.18
N PRO A 28 8.01 -14.79 11.65
CA PRO A 28 8.96 -15.08 10.57
C PRO A 28 8.67 -14.31 9.27
N GLU A 29 9.73 -13.85 8.59
CA GLU A 29 9.67 -12.99 7.39
C GLU A 29 8.81 -13.58 6.26
N ALA A 30 8.89 -14.90 6.05
CA ALA A 30 8.11 -15.61 5.03
C ALA A 30 6.60 -15.45 5.23
N SER A 31 6.14 -15.38 6.47
CA SER A 31 4.72 -15.21 6.77
C SER A 31 4.25 -13.78 6.45
N PHE A 32 5.13 -12.77 6.48
CA PHE A 32 4.74 -11.36 6.30
C PHE A 32 4.44 -11.05 4.84
N LEU A 33 5.18 -11.69 3.95
CA LEU A 33 4.91 -11.66 2.51
C LEU A 33 3.53 -12.23 2.16
N ASP A 34 3.11 -13.29 2.84
CA ASP A 34 1.77 -13.86 2.64
C ASP A 34 0.67 -12.92 3.17
N ASP A 35 0.91 -12.23 4.30
CA ASP A 35 0.00 -11.19 4.81
C ASP A 35 -0.12 -9.99 3.86
N LEU A 36 1.01 -9.51 3.30
CA LEU A 36 1.01 -8.45 2.29
C LEU A 36 0.24 -8.88 1.03
N GLY A 37 0.49 -10.10 0.55
CA GLY A 37 -0.23 -10.66 -0.60
C GLY A 37 -1.73 -10.77 -0.33
N ALA A 38 -2.12 -11.25 0.86
CA ALA A 38 -3.52 -11.34 1.27
C ALA A 38 -4.18 -9.95 1.39
N ALA A 39 -3.46 -8.96 1.95
CA ALA A 39 -3.94 -7.58 2.04
C ALA A 39 -4.15 -6.96 0.65
N ALA A 40 -3.19 -7.13 -0.26
CA ALA A 40 -3.30 -6.67 -1.64
C ALA A 40 -4.48 -7.33 -2.36
N GLY A 41 -4.63 -8.66 -2.25
CA GLY A 41 -5.76 -9.38 -2.82
C GLY A 41 -7.10 -8.90 -2.26
N GLN A 42 -7.15 -8.53 -0.98
CA GLN A 42 -8.36 -7.98 -0.36
C GLN A 42 -8.70 -6.58 -0.88
N VAL A 43 -7.71 -5.72 -1.14
CA VAL A 43 -7.93 -4.40 -1.76
C VAL A 43 -8.50 -4.54 -3.18
N GLU A 44 -7.94 -5.45 -3.98
CA GLU A 44 -8.44 -5.74 -5.33
C GLU A 44 -9.86 -6.33 -5.30
N ALA A 45 -10.15 -7.25 -4.37
CA ALA A 45 -11.49 -7.79 -4.21
C ALA A 45 -12.52 -6.71 -3.83
N LEU A 46 -12.15 -5.79 -2.93
CA LEU A 46 -13.03 -4.69 -2.52
C LEU A 46 -13.35 -3.74 -3.68
N ASN A 47 -12.43 -3.55 -4.63
CA ASN A 47 -12.70 -2.79 -5.85
C ASN A 47 -13.89 -3.39 -6.64
N GLY A 48 -13.95 -4.71 -6.76
CA GLY A 48 -15.07 -5.43 -7.41
C GLY A 48 -16.42 -5.25 -6.69
N TYR A 49 -16.41 -4.89 -5.41
CA TYR A 49 -17.62 -4.64 -4.61
C TYR A 49 -18.03 -3.15 -4.56
N GLY A 50 -17.42 -2.30 -5.40
CA GLY A 50 -17.78 -0.87 -5.47
C GLY A 50 -17.09 -0.01 -4.41
N LEU A 51 -15.89 -0.39 -3.95
CA LEU A 51 -15.08 0.45 -3.08
C LEU A 51 -14.79 1.80 -3.75
N ASP A 52 -15.01 2.88 -3.01
CA ASP A 52 -14.68 4.23 -3.45
C ASP A 52 -13.19 4.37 -3.84
N ALA A 53 -12.93 5.11 -4.93
CA ALA A 53 -11.59 5.25 -5.50
C ALA A 53 -10.59 5.87 -4.51
N VAL A 54 -11.01 6.81 -3.66
CA VAL A 54 -10.16 7.42 -2.63
C VAL A 54 -9.79 6.37 -1.58
N ARG A 55 -10.77 5.59 -1.10
CA ARG A 55 -10.54 4.54 -0.09
C ARG A 55 -9.62 3.44 -0.62
N ARG A 56 -9.77 3.06 -1.90
CA ARG A 56 -8.90 2.08 -2.57
C ARG A 56 -7.46 2.57 -2.61
N GLU A 57 -7.23 3.81 -3.02
CA GLU A 57 -5.89 4.37 -3.11
C GLU A 57 -5.26 4.58 -1.73
N GLN A 58 -6.03 4.96 -0.70
CA GLN A 58 -5.54 5.01 0.68
C GLN A 58 -5.05 3.63 1.16
N LEU A 59 -5.86 2.58 0.98
CA LEU A 59 -5.44 1.21 1.32
C LEU A 59 -4.21 0.76 0.52
N SER A 60 -4.13 1.14 -0.75
CA SER A 60 -2.97 0.85 -1.59
C SER A 60 -1.71 1.51 -1.05
N THR A 61 -1.77 2.78 -0.61
CA THR A 61 -0.62 3.46 0.01
C THR A 61 -0.16 2.79 1.31
N GLU A 62 -1.06 2.21 2.09
CA GLU A 62 -0.69 1.50 3.32
C GLU A 62 0.00 0.18 3.04
N VAL A 63 -0.57 -0.63 2.14
CA VAL A 63 0.01 -1.92 1.75
C VAL A 63 1.38 -1.74 1.10
N LEU A 64 1.50 -0.79 0.17
CA LEU A 64 2.77 -0.49 -0.50
C LEU A 64 3.79 0.15 0.46
N GLY A 65 3.35 0.97 1.40
CA GLY A 65 4.21 1.59 2.43
C GLY A 65 4.81 0.53 3.35
N CYS A 66 3.99 -0.38 3.86
CA CYS A 66 4.48 -1.47 4.70
C CYS A 66 5.38 -2.45 3.95
N ALA A 67 5.09 -2.72 2.67
CA ALA A 67 6.00 -3.51 1.82
C ALA A 67 7.34 -2.79 1.63
N LEU A 68 7.33 -1.46 1.42
CA LEU A 68 8.56 -0.68 1.26
C LEU A 68 9.38 -0.68 2.55
N ASP A 69 8.75 -0.47 3.70
CA ASP A 69 9.43 -0.50 5.00
C ASP A 69 10.09 -1.86 5.27
N TRP A 70 9.43 -2.97 4.87
CA TRP A 70 9.99 -4.32 4.96
C TRP A 70 11.15 -4.56 3.98
N VAL A 71 11.09 -4.03 2.76
CA VAL A 71 12.23 -4.08 1.84
C VAL A 71 13.41 -3.28 2.41
N LEU A 72 13.14 -2.08 2.95
CA LEU A 72 14.16 -1.21 3.54
C LEU A 72 14.75 -1.74 4.84
N SER A 73 14.02 -2.56 5.61
CA SER A 73 14.55 -3.22 6.81
C SER A 73 15.56 -4.33 6.50
N GLY A 74 15.81 -4.62 5.22
CA GLY A 74 16.72 -5.69 4.80
C GLY A 74 16.11 -7.09 4.96
N SER A 75 14.80 -7.17 5.24
CA SER A 75 14.09 -8.42 5.50
C SER A 75 13.80 -9.27 4.26
N GLN A 76 14.26 -8.82 3.08
CA GLN A 76 14.26 -9.58 1.84
C GLN A 76 15.29 -10.73 1.83
N GLY A 77 16.10 -10.86 2.89
CA GLY A 77 17.14 -11.86 3.15
C GLY A 77 17.35 -12.93 2.09
N SER A 78 18.42 -12.79 1.28
CA SER A 78 19.12 -13.76 0.39
C SER A 78 18.31 -14.77 -0.46
N ALA A 79 16.99 -14.82 -0.36
CA ALA A 79 16.16 -15.73 -1.10
C ALA A 79 15.97 -15.16 -2.51
N PRO A 80 16.47 -15.84 -3.57
CA PRO A 80 16.16 -15.41 -4.92
C PRO A 80 14.64 -15.38 -5.07
N PRO A 81 14.09 -14.35 -5.74
CA PRO A 81 12.66 -14.31 -6.00
C PRO A 81 12.29 -15.62 -6.73
N PRO A 82 11.27 -16.36 -6.27
CA PRO A 82 10.79 -17.51 -7.05
C PRO A 82 10.43 -17.01 -8.44
N ASP A 83 10.89 -17.71 -9.48
CA ASP A 83 10.74 -17.38 -10.89
C ASP A 83 9.42 -16.65 -11.21
N GLY A 84 9.56 -15.35 -11.53
CA GLY A 84 8.43 -14.43 -11.69
C GLY A 84 8.29 -13.49 -10.49
N GLY A 85 9.03 -12.37 -10.53
CA GLY A 85 9.04 -11.34 -9.48
C GLY A 85 7.66 -11.12 -8.85
N ARG A 86 7.58 -11.34 -7.53
CA ARG A 86 6.32 -11.27 -6.79
C ARG A 86 5.78 -9.84 -6.90
N ALA A 87 4.60 -9.67 -7.48
CA ALA A 87 4.00 -8.36 -7.68
C ALA A 87 2.95 -8.07 -6.58
N LEU A 88 2.94 -6.83 -6.08
CA LEU A 88 2.00 -6.34 -5.09
C LEU A 88 1.20 -5.18 -5.69
N LEU A 89 -0.11 -5.35 -5.84
CA LEU A 89 -1.01 -4.36 -6.47
C LEU A 89 -0.51 -3.93 -7.87
N GLY A 90 0.05 -4.87 -8.63
CA GLY A 90 0.60 -4.63 -9.97
C GLY A 90 1.98 -3.95 -10.00
N ASN A 91 2.65 -3.81 -8.86
CA ASN A 91 4.03 -3.27 -8.78
C ASN A 91 5.00 -4.37 -8.35
N GLU A 92 6.23 -4.31 -8.83
CA GLU A 92 7.29 -5.22 -8.40
C GLU A 92 7.58 -5.05 -6.90
N LEU A 93 7.76 -6.15 -6.17
CA LEU A 93 8.11 -6.15 -4.75
C LEU A 93 9.61 -5.88 -4.56
N ASP A 94 10.07 -4.76 -5.10
CA ASP A 94 11.38 -4.18 -4.86
C ASP A 94 11.23 -2.69 -4.48
N GLU A 95 12.31 -2.10 -3.96
CA GLU A 95 12.30 -0.71 -3.48
C GLU A 95 11.83 0.27 -4.57
N ARG A 96 12.18 0.02 -5.84
CA ARG A 96 11.88 0.91 -6.95
C ARG A 96 10.40 0.79 -7.36
N GLY A 97 9.91 -0.42 -7.57
CA GLY A 97 8.53 -0.74 -7.92
C GLY A 97 7.56 -0.25 -6.84
N LEU A 98 7.89 -0.46 -5.57
CA LEU A 98 7.06 -0.01 -4.44
C LEU A 98 7.01 1.51 -4.33
N ARG A 99 8.13 2.22 -4.54
CA ARG A 99 8.14 3.68 -4.57
C ARG A 99 7.33 4.25 -5.73
N PHE A 100 7.42 3.65 -6.92
CA PHE A 100 6.58 4.04 -8.05
C PHE A 100 5.09 3.83 -7.77
N GLY A 101 4.73 2.69 -7.18
CA GLY A 101 3.37 2.41 -6.76
C GLY A 101 2.85 3.47 -5.78
N LEU A 102 3.64 3.82 -4.76
CA LEU A 102 3.32 4.85 -3.78
C LEU A 102 3.16 6.23 -4.42
N GLU A 103 4.10 6.65 -5.28
CA GLU A 103 4.00 7.91 -6.02
C GLU A 103 2.69 7.96 -6.82
N ARG A 104 2.39 6.90 -7.58
CA ARG A 104 1.17 6.81 -8.40
C ARG A 104 -0.08 6.93 -7.53
N SER A 105 -0.16 6.20 -6.42
CA SER A 105 -1.32 6.23 -5.54
C SER A 105 -1.52 7.61 -4.89
N TYR A 106 -0.44 8.24 -4.40
CA TYR A 106 -0.54 9.61 -3.87
C TYR A 106 -0.92 10.65 -4.94
N ARG A 107 -0.43 10.51 -6.18
CA ARG A 107 -0.88 11.37 -7.30
C ARG A 107 -2.34 11.13 -7.66
N THR A 108 -2.86 9.92 -7.52
CA THR A 108 -4.30 9.64 -7.72
C THR A 108 -5.13 10.27 -6.60
N LEU A 109 -4.72 10.11 -5.34
CA LEU A 109 -5.37 10.77 -4.21
C LEU A 109 -5.39 12.29 -4.39
N ALA A 110 -4.26 12.90 -4.80
CA ALA A 110 -4.19 14.34 -5.06
C ALA A 110 -5.16 14.80 -6.16
N ARG A 111 -5.44 13.95 -7.17
CA ARG A 111 -6.41 14.24 -8.22
C ARG A 111 -7.85 14.13 -7.75
N LEU A 112 -8.11 13.31 -6.73
CA LEU A 112 -9.44 13.08 -6.16
C LEU A 112 -9.76 14.02 -4.98
N ALA A 113 -8.73 14.65 -4.39
CA ALA A 113 -8.85 15.59 -3.29
C ALA A 113 -9.77 16.77 -3.66
N GLN A 114 -10.64 17.13 -2.73
CA GLN A 114 -11.63 18.21 -2.94
C GLN A 114 -11.06 19.58 -2.54
N GLY A 115 -10.04 19.60 -1.67
CA GLY A 115 -9.40 20.82 -1.16
C GLY A 115 -8.00 21.08 -1.72
N GLY A 116 -7.64 22.35 -1.83
CA GLY A 116 -6.31 22.77 -2.28
C GLY A 116 -5.18 22.32 -1.34
N GLU A 117 -5.38 22.46 -0.03
CA GLU A 117 -4.41 22.05 1.00
C GLU A 117 -4.19 20.53 1.02
N GLU A 118 -5.28 19.75 1.05
CA GLU A 118 -5.23 18.28 0.96
C GLU A 118 -4.49 17.81 -0.29
N ARG A 119 -4.77 18.44 -1.45
CA ARG A 119 -4.05 18.14 -2.70
C ARG A 119 -2.56 18.44 -2.59
N ILE A 120 -2.18 19.57 -1.99
CA ILE A 120 -0.77 19.95 -1.80
C ILE A 120 -0.07 18.90 -0.95
N ASP A 121 -0.62 18.53 0.21
CA ASP A 121 -0.05 17.51 1.08
C ASP A 121 0.16 16.16 0.37
N LEU A 122 -0.80 15.76 -0.46
CA LEU A 122 -0.73 14.52 -1.23
C LEU A 122 0.32 14.58 -2.35
N VAL A 123 0.46 15.72 -3.02
CA VAL A 123 1.53 15.93 -4.01
C VAL A 123 2.90 15.92 -3.35
N GLU A 124 3.05 16.55 -2.18
CA GLU A 124 4.30 16.51 -1.42
C GLU A 124 4.65 15.08 -0.99
N ARG A 125 3.66 14.31 -0.51
CA ARG A 125 3.82 12.88 -0.24
C ARG A 125 4.29 12.12 -1.47
N ALA A 126 3.67 12.34 -2.63
CA ALA A 126 4.09 11.70 -3.88
C ALA A 126 5.54 12.04 -4.23
N ASN A 127 5.92 13.31 -4.10
CA ASN A 127 7.26 13.78 -4.43
C ASN A 127 8.35 13.21 -3.51
N ARG A 128 8.02 12.84 -2.26
CA ARG A 128 8.97 12.18 -1.35
C ARG A 128 9.43 10.80 -1.84
N TYR A 129 8.63 10.11 -2.64
CA TYR A 129 8.99 8.79 -3.20
C TYR A 129 9.74 8.90 -4.53
N ARG A 130 9.83 10.10 -5.10
CA ARG A 130 10.64 10.36 -6.29
C ARG A 130 12.12 10.32 -5.91
N PRO A 131 12.96 9.50 -6.55
CA PRO A 131 14.39 9.49 -6.26
C PRO A 131 15.02 10.83 -6.67
N ARG A 132 15.95 11.30 -5.84
CA ARG A 132 16.59 12.64 -5.95
C ARG A 132 17.45 12.82 -7.21
N THR A 133 17.71 11.75 -7.97
CA THR A 133 18.63 11.71 -9.11
C THR A 133 17.94 11.78 -10.48
N TRP A 134 16.63 11.98 -10.55
CA TRP A 134 15.93 12.21 -11.82
C TRP A 134 15.88 13.72 -12.14
N VAL A 135 17.00 14.22 -12.66
CA VAL A 135 17.09 15.50 -13.41
C VAL A 135 17.39 15.14 -14.86
#